data_AF-A0A381T2V4-F1
#
_entry.id   AF-A0A381T2V4-F1
#
_cell.length_a   1.000
_cell.length_b   1.000
_cell.length_c   1.000
_cell.angle_alpha   90.00
_cell.angle_beta   90.00
_cell.angle_gamma   90.00
#
_symmetry.space_group_name_H-M   'P 1'
#
loop_
_entity.id
_entity.type
_entity.pdbx_description
1 polymer ?
#
loop_
_entity_poly.entity_id
_entity_poly.type
_entity_poly.pdbx_seq_one_letter_code
_entity_poly.pdbx_strand_id
1 'polypeptide(L)' 'MRADNLNVILHNMARNPDDWRLDEFHAFHKSGVKIWIGNGVFGYHIEKPEYQELGLIERFKLHQQINLLIENKKTAT' A
#
# COMPACT_ATOMS: atom_id res chain seq x y z
N MET A 1 5.29 12.67 -16.06
CA MET A 1 5.66 11.26 -15.80
C MET A 1 4.39 10.51 -15.43
N ARG A 2 4.22 9.26 -15.84
CA ARG A 2 2.98 8.50 -15.61
C ARG A 2 3.07 8.00 -14.16
N ALA A 3 2.10 8.38 -13.32
CA ALA A 3 1.98 7.87 -11.95
C ALA A 3 2.30 6.36 -11.94
N ASP A 4 3.16 5.91 -11.02
CA ASP A 4 3.34 4.48 -10.83
C ASP A 4 1.95 3.87 -10.63
N ASN A 5 1.55 3.08 -11.62
CA ASN A 5 0.18 2.60 -11.75
C ASN A 5 -0.10 1.81 -10.48
N LEU A 6 -1.14 2.16 -9.70
CA LEU A 6 -1.51 1.45 -8.48
C LEU A 6 -1.45 -0.08 -8.65
N ASN A 7 -1.80 -0.57 -9.84
CA ASN A 7 -1.66 -1.97 -10.22
C ASN A 7 -0.24 -2.55 -10.02
N VAL A 8 0.82 -1.81 -10.31
CA VAL A 8 2.23 -2.19 -10.05
C VAL A 8 2.49 -2.27 -8.56
N ILE A 9 2.00 -1.28 -7.79
CA ILE A 9 2.13 -1.27 -6.32
C ILE A 9 1.44 -2.50 -5.73
N LEU A 10 0.19 -2.75 -6.12
CA LEU A 10 -0.59 -3.92 -5.68
C LEU A 10 0.10 -5.23 -6.09
N HIS A 11 0.61 -5.30 -7.32
CA HIS A 11 1.33 -6.49 -7.81
C HIS A 11 2.61 -6.75 -7.00
N ASN A 12 3.41 -5.72 -6.71
CA ASN A 12 4.63 -5.86 -5.93
C ASN A 12 4.32 -6.25 -4.47
N MET A 13 3.26 -5.69 -3.89
CA MET A 13 2.80 -6.03 -2.55
C MET A 13 2.40 -7.50 -2.43
N ALA A 14 1.67 -8.02 -3.43
CA ALA A 14 1.30 -9.43 -3.46
C ALA A 14 2.49 -10.36 -3.71
N ARG A 15 3.44 -9.97 -4.56
CA ARG A 15 4.56 -10.83 -4.97
C ARG A 15 5.69 -10.88 -3.95
N ASN A 16 6.02 -9.75 -3.33
CA ASN A 16 7.16 -9.62 -2.42
C ASN A 16 6.73 -8.88 -1.14
N PRO A 17 5.89 -9.48 -0.28
CA PRO A 17 5.39 -8.84 0.95
C PRO A 17 6.51 -8.46 1.94
N ASP A 18 7.66 -9.13 1.88
CA ASP A 18 8.81 -8.84 2.75
C ASP A 18 9.52 -7.54 2.40
N ASP A 19 9.37 -7.08 1.15
CA ASP A 19 9.91 -5.79 0.71
C ASP A 19 9.14 -4.60 1.29
N TRP A 20 8.01 -4.87 1.93
CA TRP A 20 7.16 -3.89 2.58
C TRP A 20 7.39 -3.85 4.08
N ARG A 21 7.49 -2.64 4.62
CA ARG A 21 7.46 -2.35 6.06
C ARG A 21 6.17 -1.62 6.38
N LEU A 22 5.60 -1.93 7.55
CA LEU A 22 4.36 -1.34 8.02
C LEU A 22 4.62 -0.66 9.36
N ASP A 23 4.06 0.53 9.54
CA ASP A 23 3.86 1.15 10.85
C ASP A 23 2.35 1.43 11.05
N GLU A 24 2.02 2.15 12.13
CA GLU A 24 0.63 2.47 12.47
C GLU A 24 -0.11 3.26 11.36
N PHE A 25 0.61 4.09 10.60
CA PHE A 25 0.04 5.04 9.65
C PHE A 25 0.56 4.89 8.22
N HIS A 26 1.49 3.97 7.95
CA HIS A 26 2.14 3.88 6.65
C HIS A 26 2.54 2.48 6.22
N ALA A 27 2.56 2.29 4.89
CA ALA A 27 3.27 1.21 4.23
C ALA A 27 4.44 1.78 3.41
N PHE A 28 5.63 1.21 3.60
CA PHE A 28 6.86 1.58 2.90
C PHE A 28 7.40 0.41 2.10
N HIS A 29 7.60 0.61 0.80
CA HIS A 29 8.31 -0.35 -0.03
C HIS A 29 9.79 0.01 -0.14
N LYS A 30 10.67 -0.98 -0.26
CA LYS A 30 12.13 -0.74 -0.44
C LYS A 30 12.50 0.13 -1.65
N SER A 31 11.62 0.23 -2.66
CA SER A 31 11.84 1.11 -3.83
C SER A 31 11.58 2.59 -3.55
N GLY A 32 11.13 2.95 -2.35
CA GLY A 32 10.82 4.33 -1.97
C GLY A 32 9.33 4.72 -2.08
N VAL A 33 8.45 3.79 -2.47
CA VAL A 33 6.99 4.01 -2.41
C VAL A 33 6.55 4.15 -0.96
N LYS A 34 5.78 5.19 -0.67
CA LYS A 34 5.19 5.45 0.65
C LYS A 34 3.69 5.65 0.49
N ILE A 35 2.92 4.89 1.27
CA ILE A 35 1.46 4.93 1.27
C ILE A 35 1.02 5.34 2.66
N TRP A 36 0.14 6.32 2.76
CA TRP A 36 -0.52 6.67 4.01
C TRP A 36 -1.73 5.75 4.23
N ILE A 37 -1.84 5.25 5.46
CA ILE A 37 -2.89 4.37 5.96
C ILE A 37 -3.73 5.19 6.93
N GLY A 38 -4.87 5.64 6.47
CA GLY A 38 -5.89 6.26 7.31
C GLY A 38 -6.85 5.25 7.91
N ASN A 39 -7.72 5.76 8.78
CA ASN A 39 -8.77 4.96 9.39
C ASN A 39 -9.79 4.50 8.34
N GLY A 40 -9.81 3.18 8.09
CA GLY A 40 -10.79 2.52 7.23
C GLY A 40 -10.53 2.63 5.73
N VAL A 41 -11.42 2.00 4.95
CA VAL A 41 -11.31 1.78 3.49
C VAL A 41 -11.03 3.05 2.68
N PHE A 42 -11.48 4.22 3.13
CA PHE A 42 -11.37 5.47 2.37
C PHE A 42 -10.13 6.31 2.73
N GLY A 43 -9.34 5.86 3.70
CA GLY A 43 -8.20 6.61 4.23
C GLY A 43 -6.89 6.39 3.48
N TYR A 44 -6.86 5.94 2.23
CA TYR A 44 -5.59 5.60 1.56
C TYR A 44 -5.20 6.61 0.48
N HIS A 45 -3.93 7.01 0.48
CA HIS A 45 -3.31 7.76 -0.62
C HIS A 45 -1.82 7.43 -0.73
N ILE A 46 -1.25 7.64 -1.91
CA ILE A 46 0.18 7.46 -2.15
C ILE A 46 0.85 8.81 -1.88
N GLU A 47 1.88 8.83 -1.03
CA GLU A 47 2.67 10.02 -0.70
C GLU A 47 3.94 10.13 -1.54
N LYS A 48 4.51 8.98 -1.95
CA LYS A 48 5.71 8.89 -2.79
C LYS A 48 5.56 7.77 -3.83
N PRO A 49 6.14 7.91 -5.05
CA PRO A 49 7.07 8.97 -5.48
C PRO A 49 6.42 10.33 -5.75
N GLU A 50 5.14 10.34 -6.12
CA GLU A 50 4.33 11.54 -6.29
C GLU A 50 3.06 11.39 -5.46
N TYR A 51 2.53 12.50 -4.95
CA TYR A 51 1.25 12.46 -4.23
C TYR A 51 0.14 12.07 -5.19
N GLN A 52 -0.61 11.02 -4.84
CA GLN A 52 -1.74 10.56 -5.64
C GLN A 52 -2.93 10.24 -4.74
N GLU A 53 -4.00 11.03 -4.90
CA GLU A 53 -5.31 10.64 -4.43
C GLU A 53 -5.86 9.49 -5.27
N LEU A 54 -6.46 8.52 -4.59
CA LEU A 54 -7.06 7.36 -5.20
C LEU A 54 -8.57 7.54 -5.30
N GLY A 55 -9.18 7.00 -6.37
CA GLY A 55 -10.64 6.86 -6.44
C GLY A 55 -11.13 5.76 -5.48
N LEU A 56 -12.45 5.66 -5.29
CA LEU A 56 -13.05 4.74 -4.32
C LEU A 56 -12.65 3.27 -4.57
N ILE A 57 -12.65 2.85 -5.85
CA ILE A 57 -12.30 1.47 -6.24
C ILE A 57 -10.82 1.20 -5.97
N GLU A 58 -9.94 2.15 -6.31
CA GLU A 58 -8.51 2.05 -6.02
C GLU A 58 -8.23 1.94 -4.52
N ARG A 59 -8.88 2.79 -3.71
CA ARG A 59 -8.75 2.76 -2.25
C ARG A 59 -9.17 1.41 -1.68
N PHE A 60 -10.30 0.86 -2.16
CA PHE A 60 -10.76 -0.46 -1.72
C PHE A 60 -9.75 -1.58 -2.04
N LYS A 61 -9.22 -1.61 -3.27
CA LYS A 61 -8.20 -2.60 -3.67
C LYS A 61 -6.95 -2.49 -2.80
N LEU A 62 -6.51 -1.26 -2.53
CA LEU A 62 -5.33 -1.01 -1.69
C LEU A 62 -5.57 -1.41 -0.23
N HIS A 63 -6.74 -1.07 0.33
CA HIS A 63 -7.14 -1.49 1.66
C HIS A 63 -7.07 -3.01 1.83
N GLN A 64 -7.64 -3.76 0.87
CA GLN A 64 -7.61 -5.22 0.89
C GLN A 64 -6.17 -5.77 0.88
N GLN A 65 -5.31 -5.25 0.00
CA GLN A 65 -3.91 -5.71 -0.07
C GLN A 65 -3.11 -5.37 1.20
N ILE A 66 -3.34 -4.20 1.80
CA ILE A 66 -2.68 -3.84 3.06
C ILE A 66 -3.15 -4.73 4.21
N ASN A 67 -4.44 -5.08 4.29
CA ASN A 67 -4.92 -6.02 5.31
C ASN A 67 -4.28 -7.41 5.14
N LEU A 68 -4.20 -7.92 3.90
CA LEU A 68 -3.52 -9.19 3.62
C LEU A 68 -2.03 -9.13 4.01
N LEU A 69 -1.37 -8.01 3.73
CA LEU A 69 0.02 -7.80 4.11
C LEU A 69 0.20 -7.79 5.64
N ILE A 70 -0.71 -7.14 6.38
CA ILE A 70 -0.73 -7.13 7.85
C ILE A 70 -0.91 -8.55 8.39
N GLU A 71 -1.87 -9.30 7.85
CA GLU A 71 -2.13 -10.69 8.24
C GLU A 71 -0.90 -11.58 8.01
N ASN A 72 -0.26 -11.49 6.85
CA ASN A 72 0.95 -12.24 6.53
C ASN A 72 2.10 -11.94 7.50
N LYS A 73 2.27 -10.68 7.92
CA LYS A 73 3.32 -10.34 8.89
C LYS A 73 3.02 -10.83 10.29
N LYS A 74 1.74 -10.89 10.68
CA LYS A 74 1.32 -11.46 11.98
C LYS A 74 1.57 -12.96 12.06
N THR A 75 1.37 -13.69 10.96
CA THR A 75 1.57 -15.16 10.92
C THR A 75 3.04 -15.57 10.76
N ALA A 76 3.91 -14.67 10.30
CA ALA A 76 5.35 -14.89 10.18
C ALA A 76 6.13 -14.68 11.50
N THR A 77 5.47 -14.28 12.58
CA THR A 77 6.04 -14.08 13.93
C THR A 77 5.67 -15.25 14.83
#